data_AF-A0A8X7VX05-F1
#
_entry.id   AF-A0A8X7VX05-F1
#
_cell.length_a   1.000
_cell.length_b   1.000
_cell.length_c   1.000
_cell.angle_alpha   90.00
_cell.angle_beta   90.00
_cell.angle_gamma   90.00
#
_symmetry.space_group_name_H-M   'P 1'
#
loop_
_entity.id
_entity.type
_entity.pdbx_description
1 polymer ?
#
loop_
_entity_poly.entity_id
_entity_poly.type
_entity_poly.pdbx_seq_one_letter_code
_entity_poly.pdbx_strand_id
1 'polypeptide(L)'
;MASYPPGFVNLLTSQTGEYSSPGFENLSGVEEESKHTELKTVLEMKDKLNKQKLLEKLLEKPEPLSEMELSLKIKLMSEMLG
;
A
#
# COMPACT_ATOMS: atom_id res chain seq x y z
N MET A 1 24.76 -15.61 -37.94
CA MET A 1 23.34 -15.20 -37.80
C MET A 1 23.29 -14.21 -36.65
N ALA A 2 23.01 -12.93 -36.91
CA ALA A 2 22.94 -11.92 -35.86
C ALA A 2 21.60 -12.01 -35.14
N SER A 3 21.62 -12.22 -33.83
CA SER A 3 20.44 -12.22 -32.95
C SER A 3 20.32 -10.84 -32.31
N TYR A 4 19.20 -10.17 -32.52
CA TYR A 4 18.94 -8.83 -31.99
C TYR A 4 18.17 -8.90 -30.66
N PRO A 5 18.50 -8.05 -29.67
CA PRO A 5 17.79 -8.01 -28.40
C PRO A 5 16.35 -7.49 -28.58
N PRO A 6 15.37 -8.05 -27.86
CA PRO A 6 14.00 -7.56 -27.89
C PRO A 6 13.98 -6.14 -27.26
N GLY A 7 13.75 -5.13 -28.09
CA GLY A 7 13.70 -3.72 -27.66
C GLY A 7 14.29 -2.71 -28.64
N PHE A 8 15.02 -3.14 -29.66
CA PHE A 8 15.49 -2.22 -30.72
C PHE A 8 14.43 -2.09 -31.82
N VAL A 9 13.71 -0.96 -31.80
CA VAL A 9 12.76 -0.55 -32.83
C VAL A 9 13.53 -0.22 -34.11
N ASN A 10 13.20 -0.85 -35.23
CA ASN A 10 13.87 -0.62 -36.50
C ASN A 10 13.49 0.76 -37.05
N LEU A 11 14.44 1.69 -37.19
CA LEU A 11 14.23 3.04 -37.73
C LEU A 11 14.26 3.09 -39.27
N LEU A 12 14.02 1.96 -39.95
CA LEU A 12 14.11 1.88 -41.41
C LEU A 12 12.77 1.53 -42.05
N THR A 13 11.85 2.49 -42.04
CA THR A 13 10.72 2.57 -42.99
C THR A 13 10.46 4.03 -43.39
N SER A 14 11.51 4.74 -43.81
CA SER A 14 11.35 5.99 -44.56
C SER A 14 11.07 5.69 -46.04
N GLN A 15 9.84 5.29 -46.36
CA GLN A 15 9.30 5.50 -47.72
C GLN A 15 7.77 5.41 -47.76
N THR A 16 7.07 6.30 -47.04
CA THR A 16 5.78 6.92 -47.41
C THR A 16 5.25 7.69 -46.20
N GLY A 17 5.50 9.00 -46.20
CA GLY A 17 4.49 10.03 -45.96
C GLY A 17 3.66 10.12 -44.67
N GLU A 18 3.65 9.15 -43.74
CA GLU A 18 2.83 9.27 -42.53
C GLU A 18 3.62 8.88 -41.28
N TYR A 19 3.97 9.89 -40.48
CA TYR A 19 4.48 9.73 -39.13
C TYR A 19 3.31 9.25 -38.26
N SER A 20 3.02 7.95 -38.30
CA SER A 20 2.16 7.37 -37.27
C SER A 20 2.96 7.39 -35.98
N SER A 21 2.69 8.40 -35.16
CA SER A 21 3.27 8.55 -33.83
C SER A 21 2.98 7.26 -33.05
N PRO A 22 3.98 6.50 -32.61
CA PRO A 22 3.72 5.32 -31.78
C PRO A 22 3.08 5.84 -30.49
N GLY A 23 1.82 5.47 -30.28
CA GLY A 23 1.07 5.84 -29.09
C GLY A 23 1.85 5.43 -27.85
N PHE A 24 2.23 6.40 -27.03
CA PHE A 24 2.67 6.15 -25.67
C PHE A 24 1.40 5.82 -24.87
N GLU A 25 0.93 4.58 -24.95
CA GLU A 25 -0.17 4.11 -24.12
C GLU A 25 0.29 4.06 -22.65
N ASN A 26 -0.40 4.85 -21.83
CA ASN A 26 -0.04 5.21 -20.46
C ASN A 26 0.12 3.97 -19.55
N LEU A 27 1.35 3.63 -19.18
CA LEU A 27 1.65 2.64 -18.13
C LEU A 27 1.47 3.21 -16.70
N SER A 28 1.13 4.49 -16.54
CA SER A 28 1.08 5.18 -15.23
C SER A 28 -0.18 4.90 -14.38
N GLY A 29 -1.26 4.36 -14.95
CA GLY A 29 -2.51 4.13 -14.21
C GLY A 29 -2.46 2.97 -13.23
N VAL A 30 -1.75 1.89 -13.57
CA VAL A 30 -1.73 0.65 -12.77
C VAL A 30 -0.81 0.76 -11.55
N GLU A 31 0.27 1.54 -11.66
CA GLU A 31 1.25 1.71 -10.58
C GLU A 31 0.73 2.62 -9.45
N GLU A 32 -0.02 3.68 -9.78
CA GLU A 32 -0.59 4.61 -8.79
C GLU A 32 -1.72 3.97 -7.99
N GLU A 33 -2.61 3.19 -8.64
CA GLU A 33 -3.66 2.44 -7.95
C GLU A 33 -3.08 1.36 -7.02
N SER A 34 -2.00 0.70 -7.44
CA SER A 34 -1.31 -0.31 -6.63
C SER A 34 -0.63 0.30 -5.39
N LYS A 35 0.01 1.47 -5.52
CA LYS A 35 0.58 2.19 -4.35
C LYS A 35 -0.51 2.71 -3.41
N HIS A 36 -1.62 3.20 -3.94
CA HIS A 36 -2.72 3.67 -3.11
C HIS A 36 -3.33 2.52 -2.29
N THR A 37 -3.50 1.34 -2.90
CA THR A 37 -3.99 0.16 -2.17
C THR A 37 -2.98 -0.33 -1.12
N GLU A 38 -1.68 -0.34 -1.43
CA GLU A 38 -0.63 -0.70 -0.45
C GLU A 38 -0.52 0.30 0.71
N LEU A 39 -0.60 1.60 0.45
CA LEU A 39 -0.58 2.61 1.52
C LEU A 39 -1.80 2.50 2.44
N LYS A 40 -2.97 2.20 1.88
CA LYS A 40 -4.19 1.99 2.65
C LYS A 40 -4.07 0.78 3.56
N THR A 41 -3.56 -0.35 3.07
CA THR A 41 -3.38 -1.55 3.89
C THR A 41 -2.34 -1.32 5.00
N VAL A 42 -1.23 -0.64 4.70
CA VAL A 42 -0.21 -0.28 5.70
C VAL A 42 -0.80 0.61 6.80
N LEU A 43 -1.65 1.58 6.44
CA LEU A 43 -2.30 2.46 7.42
C LEU A 43 -3.25 1.68 8.33
N GLU A 44 -4.08 0.80 7.76
CA GLU A 44 -4.99 -0.06 8.52
C GLU A 44 -4.24 -1.00 9.47
N MET A 45 -3.11 -1.56 9.03
CA MET A 45 -2.25 -2.41 9.87
C MET A 45 -1.58 -1.62 10.99
N LYS A 46 -1.11 -0.40 10.71
CA LYS A 46 -0.51 0.49 11.71
C LYS A 46 -1.51 0.81 12.83
N ASP A 47 -2.77 1.08 12.49
CA ASP A 47 -3.79 1.41 13.47
C ASP A 47 -4.15 0.21 14.36
N LYS A 48 -4.22 -1.00 13.79
CA LYS A 48 -4.38 -2.25 14.56
C LYS A 48 -3.22 -2.47 15.53
N LEU A 49 -1.97 -2.30 15.06
CA LEU A 49 -0.78 -2.42 15.90
C LEU A 49 -0.74 -1.39 17.04
N ASN A 50 -1.18 -0.15 16.78
CA ASN A 50 -1.23 0.89 17.80
C ASN A 50 -2.23 0.54 18.92
N LYS A 51 -3.42 0.03 18.56
CA LYS A 51 -4.42 -0.42 19.54
C LYS A 51 -3.91 -1.58 20.39
N GLN A 52 -3.24 -2.56 19.76
CA GLN A 52 -2.59 -3.68 20.44
C GLN A 52 -1.54 -3.21 21.45
N LYS A 53 -0.59 -2.37 21.02
CA LYS A 53 0.47 -1.84 21.91
C LYS A 53 -0.09 -1.03 23.08
N LEU A 54 -1.17 -0.29 22.87
CA LEU A 54 -1.82 0.45 23.93
C LEU A 54 -2.48 -0.50 24.95
N LEU A 55 -3.16 -1.54 24.46
CA LEU A 55 -3.77 -2.56 25.30
C LEU A 55 -2.73 -3.33 26.13
N GLU A 56 -1.60 -3.72 25.53
CA GLU A 56 -0.47 -4.34 26.23
C GLU A 56 0.03 -3.47 27.39
N LYS A 57 0.26 -2.17 27.14
CA LYS A 57 0.69 -1.23 28.19
C LYS A 57 -0.33 -1.08 29.32
N LEU A 58 -1.62 -1.16 29.01
CA LEU A 58 -2.69 -1.14 30.00
C LEU A 58 -2.79 -2.46 30.79
N LEU A 59 -2.32 -3.58 30.21
CA LEU A 59 -2.25 -4.89 30.87
C LEU A 59 -1.00 -5.02 31.75
N GLU A 60 0.12 -4.41 31.36
CA GLU A 60 1.39 -4.45 32.09
C GLU A 60 1.42 -3.56 33.34
N LYS A 61 0.52 -2.57 33.41
CA LYS A 61 0.45 -1.66 34.56
C LYS A 61 0.07 -2.42 35.84
N PRO A 62 0.82 -2.26 36.96
CA PRO A 62 0.44 -2.83 38.25
C PRO A 62 -0.84 -2.16 38.79
N GLU A 63 -1.70 -2.94 39.45
CA GLU A 63 -3.02 -2.49 39.93
C GLU A 63 -2.97 -1.45 41.08
N PRO A 64 -4.03 -0.61 41.26
CA PRO A 64 -5.28 -0.57 40.51
C PRO A 64 -5.27 0.46 39.37
N LEU A 65 -5.75 0.07 38.19
CA LEU A 65 -6.03 0.99 37.10
C LEU A 65 -7.12 1.98 37.52
N SER A 66 -7.02 3.23 37.08
CA SER A 66 -8.12 4.18 37.24
C SER A 66 -9.36 3.73 36.48
N GLU A 67 -10.55 4.19 36.90
CA GLU A 67 -11.82 3.87 36.23
C GLU A 67 -11.78 4.16 34.73
N MET A 68 -11.12 5.25 34.35
CA MET A 68 -10.93 5.64 32.94
C MET A 68 -10.03 4.67 32.18
N GLU A 69 -8.94 4.21 32.78
CA GLU A 69 -8.03 3.23 32.16
C GLU A 69 -8.69 1.86 32.03
N LEU A 70 -9.48 1.45 33.04
CA LEU A 70 -10.25 0.22 32.98
C LEU A 70 -11.30 0.27 31.86
N SER A 71 -12.04 1.38 31.76
CA SER A 71 -13.01 1.60 30.69
C SER A 71 -12.35 1.56 29.31
N LEU A 72 -11.20 2.22 29.16
CA LEU A 72 -10.43 2.22 27.92
C LEU A 72 -9.93 0.81 27.56
N LYS A 73 -9.42 0.05 28.54
CA LYS A 73 -8.98 -1.33 28.37
C LYS A 73 -10.12 -2.22 27.88
N ILE A 74 -11.28 -2.15 28.52
CA ILE A 74 -12.48 -2.93 28.11
C ILE A 74 -12.87 -2.56 26.68
N LYS A 75 -12.96 -1.27 26.35
CA LYS A 75 -13.33 -0.80 25.02
C LYS A 75 -12.37 -1.31 23.95
N LEU A 76 -11.06 -1.25 24.19
CA LEU A 76 -10.04 -1.76 23.26
C LEU A 76 -10.13 -3.28 23.09
N MET A 77 -10.35 -4.04 24.16
CA MET A 77 -10.55 -5.49 24.07
C MET A 77 -11.79 -5.83 23.23
N SER A 78 -12.91 -5.16 23.47
CA SER A 78 -14.14 -5.38 22.69
C SER A 78 -13.97 -5.02 21.22
N GLU A 79 -13.29 -3.92 20.91
CA GLU A 79 -13.02 -3.50 19.54
C GLU A 79 -12.09 -4.45 18.78
N MET A 80 -11.16 -5.10 19.49
CA MET A 80 -10.23 -6.07 18.88
C MET A 80 -10.81 -7.48 18.73
N LEU A 81 -11.83 -7.83 19.51
CA LEU A 81 -12.51 -9.14 19.47
C LEU A 81 -13.78 -9.15 18.59
N GLY A 82 -14.16 -8.00 18.02
CA GLY A 82 -15.31 -7.82 17.14
C GLY A 82 -15.07 -8.21 15.69
#